data_AF-A0A937UDB4-F1
#
_entry.id   AF-A0A937UDB4-F1
#
_cell.length_a   1.000
_cell.length_b   1.000
_cell.length_c   1.000
_cell.angle_alpha   90.00
_cell.angle_beta   90.00
_cell.angle_gamma   90.00
#
_symmetry.space_group_name_H-M   'P 1'
#
loop_
_entity.id
_entity.type
_entity.pdbx_description
1 polymer ?
#
loop_
_entity_poly.entity_id
_entity_poly.type
_entity_poly.pdbx_seq_one_letter_code
_entity_poly.pdbx_strand_id
1 'polypeptide(L)'
;MADTNRKIQELFSDYAGALRDGCVPVFLKSLTRQEGKLVASSDEFWGATEVVRILNDVGFADKAVTADVGLFISRVDANIVSRSKKAKTPSRGNRSSGARPTTKTRRAEKTI
;
A
#
# COMPACT_ATOMS: atom_id res chain seq x y z
N MET A 1 -35.74 -7.64 22.58
CA MET A 1 -34.90 -8.07 21.44
C MET A 1 -33.96 -9.14 21.97
N ALA A 2 -33.99 -10.35 21.40
CA ALA A 2 -33.10 -11.42 21.83
C ALA A 2 -31.65 -10.99 21.59
N ASP A 3 -30.76 -11.35 22.51
CA ASP A 3 -29.36 -10.96 22.52
C ASP A 3 -28.66 -11.48 21.26
N THR A 4 -28.47 -10.61 20.26
CA THR A 4 -27.96 -10.98 18.92
C THR A 4 -26.43 -10.94 18.82
N ASN A 5 -25.72 -10.88 19.94
CA ASN A 5 -24.25 -10.91 19.92
C ASN A 5 -23.76 -12.34 19.83
N ARG A 6 -22.71 -12.57 19.03
CA ARG A 6 -22.07 -13.87 18.93
C ARG A 6 -21.48 -14.29 20.27
N LYS A 7 -21.54 -15.59 20.54
CA LYS A 7 -20.85 -16.18 21.70
C LYS A 7 -19.35 -16.25 21.47
N ILE A 8 -18.57 -16.37 22.55
CA ILE A 8 -17.10 -16.41 22.45
C ILE A 8 -16.59 -17.55 21.55
N GLN A 9 -17.26 -18.69 21.55
CA GLN A 9 -16.92 -19.84 20.69
C GLN A 9 -17.20 -19.59 19.20
N GLU A 10 -18.26 -18.83 18.90
CA GLU A 10 -18.59 -18.41 17.53
C GLU A 10 -17.56 -17.38 17.05
N LEU A 11 -17.23 -16.40 17.89
CA LEU A 11 -16.17 -15.42 17.60
C LEU A 11 -14.81 -16.09 17.38
N PHE A 12 -14.50 -17.16 18.12
CA PHE A 12 -13.28 -17.92 17.93
C PHE A 12 -13.27 -18.66 16.59
N SER A 13 -14.39 -19.28 16.21
CA SER A 13 -14.55 -19.97 14.94
C SER A 13 -14.41 -18.99 13.76
N ASP A 14 -15.03 -17.82 13.86
CA ASP A 14 -14.92 -16.74 12.88
C ASP A 14 -13.49 -16.22 12.77
N TYR A 15 -12.80 -16.04 13.91
CA TYR A 15 -11.39 -15.63 13.92
C TYR A 15 -10.49 -16.65 13.23
N ALA A 16 -10.66 -17.96 13.52
CA ALA A 16 -9.86 -19.02 12.93
C ALA A 16 -10.07 -19.10 11.40
N GLY A 17 -11.31 -18.97 10.94
CA GLY A 17 -11.62 -18.86 9.51
C GLY A 17 -10.96 -17.63 8.88
N ALA A 18 -11.06 -16.47 9.54
CA ALA A 18 -10.46 -15.24 9.06
C ALA A 18 -8.93 -15.27 9.03
N LEU A 19 -8.30 -15.99 9.96
CA LEU A 19 -6.86 -16.19 9.98
C LEU A 19 -6.42 -17.05 8.79
N ARG A 20 -7.07 -18.20 8.57
CA ARG A 20 -6.80 -19.09 7.43
C ARG A 20 -6.94 -18.36 6.10
N ASP A 21 -7.95 -17.51 5.97
CA ASP A 21 -8.28 -16.82 4.73
C ASP A 21 -7.52 -15.47 4.58
N GLY A 22 -6.65 -15.12 5.55
CA GLY A 22 -5.87 -13.87 5.52
C GLY A 22 -6.70 -12.59 5.69
N CYS A 23 -7.90 -12.70 6.26
CA CYS A 23 -8.89 -11.62 6.38
C CYS A 23 -9.20 -11.22 7.84
N VAL A 24 -8.28 -11.45 8.78
CA VAL A 24 -8.39 -11.04 10.19
C VAL A 24 -8.85 -9.58 10.37
N PRO A 25 -8.37 -8.58 9.59
CA PRO A 25 -8.87 -7.21 9.71
C PRO A 25 -10.38 -7.06 9.44
N VAL A 26 -10.95 -7.91 8.58
CA VAL A 26 -12.39 -7.93 8.28
C VAL A 26 -13.16 -8.49 9.48
N PHE A 27 -12.69 -9.58 10.08
CA PHE A 27 -13.25 -10.12 11.31
C PHE A 27 -13.27 -9.07 12.42
N LEU A 28 -12.15 -8.39 12.66
CA LEU A 28 -12.06 -7.36 13.72
C LEU A 28 -13.01 -6.20 13.47
N LYS A 29 -13.21 -5.79 12.22
CA LYS A 29 -14.19 -4.76 11.84
C LYS A 29 -15.65 -5.22 12.01
N SER A 30 -15.90 -6.54 11.95
CA SER A 30 -17.25 -7.09 12.09
C SER A 30 -17.76 -7.10 13.53
N LEU A 31 -16.86 -6.92 14.51
CA LEU A 31 -17.22 -7.01 15.92
C LEU A 31 -18.13 -5.84 16.32
N THR A 32 -19.22 -6.16 17.01
CA THR A 32 -19.96 -5.14 17.75
C THR A 32 -19.10 -4.61 18.91
N ARG A 33 -19.49 -3.48 19.50
CA ARG A 33 -18.78 -2.94 20.67
C ARG A 33 -18.78 -3.93 21.84
N GLN A 34 -19.86 -4.68 22.01
CA GLN A 34 -20.03 -5.68 23.06
C GLN A 34 -19.14 -6.90 22.78
N GLU A 35 -19.15 -7.42 21.56
CA GLU A 35 -18.28 -8.52 21.14
C GLU A 35 -16.80 -8.13 21.26
N GLY A 36 -16.44 -6.91 20.84
CA GLY A 36 -15.08 -6.40 20.97
C GLY A 36 -14.61 -6.31 22.42
N LYS A 37 -15.49 -5.87 23.35
CA LYS A 37 -15.19 -5.90 24.79
C LYS A 37 -15.01 -7.32 25.30
N LEU A 38 -15.91 -8.22 24.92
CA LEU A 38 -15.88 -9.62 25.33
C LEU A 38 -14.58 -10.30 24.89
N VAL A 39 -14.17 -10.10 23.63
CA VAL A 39 -12.90 -10.59 23.08
C VAL A 39 -11.71 -9.97 23.82
N ALA A 40 -11.73 -8.64 24.05
CA ALA A 40 -10.63 -7.96 24.72
C ALA A 40 -10.41 -8.42 26.17
N SER A 41 -11.46 -8.86 26.87
CA SER A 41 -11.38 -9.32 28.27
C SER A 41 -11.31 -10.84 28.44
N SER A 42 -11.30 -11.62 27.35
CA SER A 42 -11.34 -13.08 27.43
C SER A 42 -9.95 -13.69 27.24
N ASP A 43 -9.34 -14.11 28.34
CA ASP A 43 -8.05 -14.83 28.31
C ASP A 43 -8.16 -16.15 27.55
N GLU A 44 -9.29 -16.86 27.69
CA GLU A 44 -9.60 -18.09 26.97
C GLU A 44 -9.54 -17.87 25.45
N PHE A 45 -10.15 -16.78 24.96
CA PHE A 45 -10.11 -16.43 23.54
C PHE A 45 -8.68 -16.17 23.08
N TRP A 46 -7.91 -15.36 23.81
CA TRP A 46 -6.54 -15.05 23.40
C TRP A 46 -5.64 -16.28 23.40
N GLY A 47 -5.72 -17.12 24.44
CA GLY A 47 -4.98 -18.38 24.49
C GLY A 47 -5.35 -19.31 23.34
N ALA A 48 -6.64 -19.45 23.02
CA ALA A 48 -7.07 -20.24 21.89
C ALA A 48 -6.58 -19.66 20.54
N THR A 49 -6.65 -18.33 20.35
CA THR A 49 -6.18 -17.69 19.10
C THR A 49 -4.66 -17.79 18.91
N GLU A 50 -3.90 -17.84 20.00
CA GLU A 50 -2.45 -18.06 19.95
C GLU A 50 -2.13 -19.45 19.41
N VAL A 51 -2.79 -20.49 19.93
CA VAL A 51 -2.63 -21.87 19.44
C VAL A 51 -2.98 -21.94 17.94
N VAL A 52 -4.09 -21.31 17.52
CA VAL A 52 -4.49 -21.31 16.10
C VAL A 52 -3.49 -20.54 15.23
N ARG A 53 -2.88 -19.45 15.72
CA ARG A 53 -1.80 -18.75 15.01
C ARG A 53 -0.58 -19.63 14.81
N ILE A 54 -0.12 -20.30 15.86
CA ILE A 54 1.02 -21.22 15.77
C ILE A 54 0.73 -22.33 14.75
N LEU A 55 -0.46 -22.94 14.81
CA LEU A 55 -0.85 -23.98 13.87
C LEU A 55 -0.98 -23.47 12.43
N ASN A 56 -1.46 -22.23 12.25
CA ASN A 56 -1.50 -21.58 10.95
C ASN A 56 -0.08 -21.34 10.41
N ASP A 57 0.81 -20.76 11.21
CA ASP A 57 2.19 -20.51 10.82
C ASP A 57 2.92 -21.80 10.43
N VAL A 58 2.79 -22.86 11.24
CA VAL A 58 3.39 -24.18 10.93
C VAL A 58 2.77 -24.79 9.67
N GLY A 59 1.45 -24.76 9.53
CA GLY A 59 0.74 -25.35 8.39
C GLY A 59 1.00 -24.64 7.06
N PHE A 60 1.44 -23.37 7.10
CA PHE A 60 1.76 -22.56 5.94
C PHE A 60 3.24 -22.20 5.83
N ALA A 61 4.11 -22.72 6.70
CA ALA A 61 5.55 -22.42 6.71
C ALA A 61 6.22 -22.67 5.36
N ASP A 62 5.92 -23.82 4.74
CA ASP A 62 6.47 -24.18 3.42
C ASP A 62 5.89 -23.36 2.26
N LYS A 63 4.79 -22.65 2.50
CA LYS A 63 4.11 -21.77 1.54
C LYS A 63 4.46 -20.30 1.75
N ALA A 64 5.24 -19.97 2.77
CA ALA A 64 5.73 -18.62 3.00
C ALA A 64 6.67 -18.24 1.85
N VAL A 65 6.16 -17.49 0.87
CA VAL A 65 6.98 -16.91 -0.18
C VAL A 65 7.90 -15.90 0.50
N THR A 66 9.15 -16.28 0.73
CA THR A 66 10.19 -15.32 1.11
C THR A 66 10.26 -14.27 0.01
N ALA A 67 9.97 -13.02 0.36
CA ALA A 67 10.10 -11.92 -0.57
C ALA A 67 11.50 -11.95 -1.19
N ASP A 68 11.58 -11.82 -2.50
CA ASP A 68 12.86 -11.77 -3.21
C ASP A 68 13.58 -10.46 -2.85
N VAL A 69 14.42 -10.53 -1.82
CA VAL A 69 15.25 -9.42 -1.34
C VAL A 69 16.22 -8.97 -2.44
N GLY A 70 16.64 -9.89 -3.33
CA GLY A 70 17.50 -9.57 -4.47
C GLY A 70 16.81 -8.66 -5.48
N LEU A 71 15.54 -8.90 -5.76
CA LEU A 71 14.72 -8.03 -6.61
C LEU A 71 14.52 -6.64 -5.99
N PHE A 72 14.31 -6.57 -4.67
CA PHE A 72 14.20 -5.30 -3.94
C PHE A 72 15.50 -4.50 -4.02
N ILE A 73 16.63 -5.11 -3.70
CA ILE A 73 17.96 -4.47 -3.78
C ILE A 73 18.23 -3.99 -5.21
N SER A 74 17.97 -4.83 -6.22
CA SER A 74 18.16 -4.46 -7.63
C SER A 74 17.35 -3.23 -8.03
N ARG A 75 16.11 -3.08 -7.55
CA ARG A 75 15.28 -1.89 -7.81
C ARG A 75 15.80 -0.64 -7.09
N VAL A 76 16.32 -0.80 -5.88
CA VAL A 76 16.93 0.31 -5.12
C VAL A 76 18.18 0.80 -5.85
N ASP A 77 19.07 -0.12 -6.24
CA ASP A 77 20.29 0.21 -6.97
C ASP A 77 19.98 0.87 -8.32
N ALA A 78 19.01 0.33 -9.07
CA ALA A 78 18.55 0.95 -10.32
C ALA A 78 18.03 2.39 -10.10
N ASN A 79 17.34 2.65 -9.00
CA ASN A 79 16.88 3.99 -8.63
C ASN A 79 18.02 4.93 -8.21
N ILE A 80 19.03 4.43 -7.49
CA ILE A 80 20.21 5.22 -7.12
C ILE A 80 20.99 5.60 -8.39
N VAL A 81 21.19 4.64 -9.30
CA VAL A 81 21.86 4.87 -10.58
C VAL A 81 21.05 5.83 -11.46
N SER A 82 19.73 5.70 -11.53
CA SER A 82 18.90 6.61 -12.35
C SER A 82 18.96 8.05 -11.83
N ARG A 83 18.95 8.26 -10.51
CA ARG A 83 19.07 9.57 -9.88
C ARG A 83 20.44 10.19 -10.09
N SER A 84 21.52 9.42 -9.96
CA SER A 84 22.87 9.92 -10.19
C SER A 84 23.10 10.29 -11.67
N LYS A 85 22.52 9.54 -12.61
CA LYS A 85 22.49 9.92 -14.04
C LYS A 85 21.67 11.20 -14.27
N LYS A 86 20.50 11.34 -13.65
CA LYS A 86 19.64 12.53 -13.76
C LYS A 86 20.29 13.79 -13.18
N ALA A 87 21.07 13.66 -12.11
CA ALA A 87 21.83 14.75 -11.52
C ALA A 87 23.02 15.22 -12.38
N LYS A 88 23.54 14.34 -13.27
CA LYS A 88 24.65 14.66 -14.18
C LYS A 88 24.21 15.23 -15.53
N THR A 89 22.92 15.25 -15.85
CA THR A 89 22.44 15.88 -17.08
C THR A 89 22.46 17.40 -16.91
N PRO A 90 23.35 18.14 -17.60
CA PRO A 90 23.31 19.59 -17.54
C PRO A 90 21.95 20.06 -18.08
N SER A 91 21.27 20.90 -17.30
CA SER A 91 20.10 21.65 -17.75
C SER A 91 20.47 22.37 -19.05
N ARG A 92 19.97 21.87 -20.17
CA ARG A 92 20.12 22.54 -21.47
C ARG A 92 19.21 23.76 -21.39
N GLY A 93 19.80 24.88 -20.95
CA GLY A 93 19.13 26.16 -20.76
C GLY A 93 18.31 26.51 -21.99
N ASN A 94 17.00 26.55 -21.80
CA ASN A 94 16.02 26.92 -22.81
C ASN A 94 16.21 28.42 -23.12
N ARG A 95 17.06 28.77 -24.09
CA ARG A 95 17.13 30.12 -24.64
C ARG A 95 15.88 30.35 -25.49
N SER A 96 14.80 30.72 -24.82
CA SER A 96 13.69 31.45 -25.42
C SER A 96 14.26 32.67 -26.13
N SER A 97 14.25 32.66 -27.47
CA SER A 97 14.56 33.84 -28.27
C SER A 97 13.46 34.87 -28.01
N GLY A 98 13.79 35.83 -27.15
CA GLY A 98 12.94 36.96 -26.83
C GLY A 98 12.47 37.67 -28.10
N ALA A 99 11.16 37.87 -28.16
CA ALA A 99 10.46 38.60 -29.19
C ALA A 99 11.09 39.98 -29.42
N ARG A 100 11.37 40.30 -30.68
CA ARG A 100 11.76 41.64 -31.12
C ARG A 100 10.49 42.43 -31.47
N PRO A 101 10.26 43.62 -30.88
CA PRO A 101 9.01 44.35 -31.05
C PRO A 101 8.91 45.03 -32.42
N THR A 102 7.65 45.32 -32.76
CA THR A 102 7.09 45.80 -34.01
C THR A 102 7.57 47.17 -34.49
N THR A 103 7.17 47.46 -35.74
CA THR A 103 6.88 48.76 -36.39
C THR A 103 7.99 49.50 -37.18
N LYS A 104 7.82 49.52 -38.51
CA LYS A 104 7.76 50.77 -39.32
C LYS A 104 7.18 50.53 -40.73
N THR A 105 5.95 51.00 -40.92
CA THR A 105 5.34 51.75 -42.05
C THR A 105 6.39 52.29 -43.06
N ARG A 106 6.24 52.29 -44.41
CA ARG A 106 5.14 52.85 -45.23
C ARG A 106 5.42 52.65 -46.75
N ARG A 107 4.32 52.62 -47.51
CA ARG A 107 4.07 53.18 -48.86
C ARG A 107 4.62 52.52 -50.14
N ALA A 108 3.67 52.30 -51.04
CA ALA A 108 3.77 51.99 -52.46
C ALA A 108 4.38 53.13 -53.30
N GLU A 109 5.03 52.79 -54.40
CA GLU A 109 4.77 53.39 -55.73
C GLU A 109 5.38 52.58 -56.88
N LYS A 110 4.78 52.78 -58.06
CA LYS A 110 4.88 52.08 -59.34
C LYS A 110 6.13 52.48 -60.17
N THR A 111 6.17 51.92 -61.39
CA THR A 111 6.78 52.40 -62.66
C THR A 111 8.15 51.73 -62.94
N ILE A 112 8.44 51.09 -64.08
CA ILE A 112 7.89 51.07 -65.46
C ILE A 112 7.82 49.61 -65.93
#